data_AF-A0A060W1R0-F1
#
_entry.id   AF-A0A060W1R0-F1
#
_cell.length_a   1.000
_cell.length_b   1.000
_cell.length_c   1.000
_cell.angle_alpha   90.00
_cell.angle_beta   90.00
_cell.angle_gamma   90.00
#
_symmetry.space_group_name_H-M   'P 1'
#
loop_
_entity.id
_entity.type
_entity.pdbx_description
1 polymer ?
#
loop_
_entity_poly.entity_id
_entity_poly.type
_entity_poly.pdbx_seq_one_letter_code
_entity_poly.pdbx_strand_id
1 'polypeptide(L)'
;MRLYDLFLKVDATQVEVNPLGETPEGQVVCFDAKISFDDNAEFRQKAVFALDDMSESDPTETEAAKWDLKYIGLDGNIACFVNGAGLAMATCDIIDLHGGKPANFLDLGGGVKEKQVYEAFKLLTADPKVGAHFILQTALR
;
A
#
# COMPACT_ATOMS: atom_id res chain seq x y z
N MET A 1 -4.42 -16.88 -26.36
CA MET A 1 -5.30 -16.78 -25.16
C MET A 1 -4.61 -17.12 -23.84
N ARG A 2 -3.49 -17.86 -23.80
CA ARG A 2 -2.86 -18.30 -22.54
C ARG A 2 -2.59 -17.22 -21.48
N LEU A 3 -2.16 -16.01 -21.87
CA LEU A 3 -1.93 -14.90 -20.94
C LEU A 3 -3.23 -14.36 -20.32
N TYR A 4 -4.32 -14.36 -21.09
CA TYR A 4 -5.64 -13.95 -20.59
C TYR A 4 -6.21 -14.99 -19.63
N ASP A 5 -6.04 -16.28 -19.95
CA ASP A 5 -6.44 -17.37 -19.05
C ASP A 5 -5.65 -17.31 -17.72
N LEU A 6 -4.36 -16.98 -17.78
CA LEU A 6 -3.54 -16.72 -16.60
C LEU A 6 -4.11 -15.54 -15.80
N PHE A 7 -4.34 -14.39 -16.44
CA PHE A 7 -4.88 -13.18 -15.81
C PHE A 7 -6.14 -13.47 -14.99
N LEU A 8 -7.10 -14.20 -15.57
CA LEU A 8 -8.34 -14.58 -14.88
C LEU A 8 -8.11 -15.61 -13.77
N LYS A 9 -7.21 -16.58 -13.98
CA LYS A 9 -7.01 -17.70 -13.05
C LYS A 9 -6.37 -17.27 -11.73
N VAL A 10 -5.48 -16.27 -11.76
CA VAL A 10 -4.74 -15.80 -10.59
C VAL A 10 -5.30 -14.51 -9.99
N ASP A 11 -6.46 -14.05 -10.48
CA ASP A 11 -7.06 -12.77 -10.08
C ASP A 11 -6.05 -11.60 -10.24
N ALA A 12 -5.40 -11.54 -11.40
CA ALA A 12 -4.49 -10.44 -11.71
C ALA A 12 -5.28 -9.15 -12.01
N THR A 13 -4.72 -8.01 -11.62
CA THR A 13 -5.14 -6.67 -12.04
C THR A 13 -4.35 -6.18 -13.24
N GLN A 14 -3.11 -6.68 -13.41
CA GLN A 14 -2.24 -6.39 -14.54
C GLN A 14 -1.36 -7.60 -14.87
N VAL A 15 -1.22 -7.91 -16.16
CA VAL A 15 -0.19 -8.82 -16.68
C VAL A 15 0.51 -8.09 -17.82
N GLU A 16 1.75 -7.68 -17.57
CA GLU A 16 2.61 -7.00 -18.53
C GLU A 16 3.78 -7.92 -18.88
N VAL A 17 4.01 -8.13 -20.18
CA VAL A 17 5.18 -8.87 -20.67
C VAL A 17 6.04 -7.90 -21.47
N ASN A 18 7.24 -7.60 -20.97
CA ASN A 18 8.12 -6.63 -21.60
C ASN A 18 9.60 -6.95 -21.30
N PRO A 19 10.37 -7.52 -22.25
CA PRO A 19 10.00 -7.72 -23.65
C PRO A 19 9.26 -9.04 -23.93
N LEU A 20 8.26 -8.97 -24.80
CA LEU A 20 7.71 -10.11 -25.52
C LEU A 20 8.41 -10.17 -26.89
N GLY A 21 9.10 -11.26 -27.18
CA GLY A 21 9.92 -11.35 -28.40
C GLY A 21 10.00 -12.74 -29.00
N GLU A 22 10.82 -12.87 -30.04
CA GLU A 22 11.05 -14.10 -30.78
C GLU A 22 12.54 -14.48 -30.71
N THR A 23 12.86 -15.75 -30.51
CA THR A 23 14.23 -16.25 -30.55
C THR A 23 14.71 -16.41 -32.00
N PRO A 24 16.03 -16.53 -32.27
CA PRO A 24 16.54 -16.80 -33.61
C PRO A 24 15.97 -18.06 -34.28
N GLU A 25 15.49 -19.01 -33.48
CA GLU A 25 14.85 -20.26 -33.92
C GLU A 25 13.35 -20.11 -34.22
N GLY A 26 12.80 -18.89 -34.10
CA GLY A 26 11.41 -18.58 -34.38
C GLY A 26 10.43 -18.86 -33.22
N GLN A 27 10.94 -18.96 -32.00
CA GLN A 27 10.09 -19.22 -30.82
C GLN A 27 9.65 -17.91 -30.15
N VAL A 28 8.35 -17.73 -29.95
CA VAL A 28 7.82 -16.59 -29.18
C VAL A 28 7.98 -16.85 -27.68
N VAL A 29 8.68 -15.95 -26.99
CA VAL A 29 9.05 -16.06 -25.57
C VAL A 29 8.68 -14.79 -24.81
N CYS A 30 8.15 -14.98 -23.60
CA CYS A 30 7.98 -13.91 -22.61
C CYS A 30 9.30 -13.81 -21.82
N PHE A 31 10.15 -12.83 -22.13
CA PHE A 31 11.49 -12.74 -21.52
C PHE A 31 11.45 -12.15 -20.12
N ASP A 32 10.55 -11.19 -19.90
CA ASP A 32 10.29 -10.59 -18.60
C ASP A 32 8.80 -10.29 -18.47
N ALA A 33 8.28 -10.41 -17.25
CA ALA A 33 6.89 -10.20 -16.96
C ALA A 33 6.67 -9.58 -15.58
N LYS A 34 5.82 -8.56 -15.55
CA LYS A 34 5.31 -7.95 -14.31
C LYS A 34 3.84 -8.29 -14.16
N ILE A 35 3.49 -8.90 -13.04
CA ILE A 35 2.11 -9.26 -12.70
C ILE A 35 1.73 -8.55 -11.41
N SER A 36 0.58 -7.88 -11.43
CA SER A 36 -0.03 -7.31 -10.24
C SER A 36 -1.31 -8.07 -9.94
N PHE A 37 -1.54 -8.36 -8.66
CA PHE A 37 -2.67 -9.16 -8.20
C PHE A 37 -3.71 -8.28 -7.51
N ASP A 38 -4.95 -8.76 -7.42
CA ASP A 38 -5.98 -8.13 -6.60
C ASP A 38 -5.82 -8.57 -5.14
N ASP A 39 -5.45 -7.66 -4.26
CA ASP A 39 -5.34 -7.89 -2.81
C ASP A 39 -6.64 -8.48 -2.22
N ASN A 40 -7.81 -8.10 -2.77
CA ASN A 40 -9.08 -8.63 -2.29
C ASN A 40 -9.29 -10.12 -2.63
N ALA A 41 -8.46 -10.69 -3.51
CA ALA A 41 -8.50 -12.10 -3.88
C ALA A 41 -7.61 -12.99 -3.01
N GLU A 42 -6.85 -12.44 -2.05
CA GLU A 42 -5.93 -13.17 -1.17
C GLU A 42 -6.58 -14.43 -0.56
N PHE A 43 -7.83 -14.31 -0.10
CA PHE A 43 -8.56 -15.40 0.54
C PHE A 43 -8.67 -16.67 -0.31
N ARG A 44 -8.66 -16.53 -1.65
CA ARG A 44 -8.75 -17.64 -2.63
C ARG A 44 -7.43 -17.89 -3.37
N GLN A 45 -6.50 -16.94 -3.38
CA GLN A 45 -5.19 -17.04 -4.05
C GLN A 45 -4.02 -17.27 -3.09
N LYS A 46 -4.20 -18.10 -2.05
CA LYS A 46 -3.19 -18.33 -1.01
C LYS A 46 -1.80 -18.73 -1.54
N ALA A 47 -1.73 -19.48 -2.64
CA ALA A 47 -0.47 -19.90 -3.24
C ALA A 47 0.31 -18.73 -3.87
N VAL A 48 -0.39 -17.72 -4.40
CA VAL A 48 0.22 -16.51 -4.97
C VAL A 48 0.74 -15.62 -3.85
N PHE A 49 -0.09 -15.35 -2.84
CA PHE A 49 0.28 -14.49 -1.71
C PHE A 49 1.33 -15.14 -0.79
N ALA A 50 1.51 -16.46 -0.83
CA ALA A 50 2.63 -17.13 -0.16
C ALA A 50 3.99 -16.85 -0.83
N LEU A 51 4.01 -16.30 -2.05
CA LEU A 51 5.21 -15.84 -2.75
C LEU A 51 5.52 -14.36 -2.48
N ASP A 52 4.68 -13.68 -1.68
CA ASP A 52 4.89 -12.28 -1.34
C ASP A 52 6.18 -12.13 -0.52
N ASP A 53 7.16 -11.46 -1.11
CA ASP A 53 8.47 -11.22 -0.51
C ASP A 53 8.54 -9.75 -0.09
N MET A 54 8.38 -9.53 1.21
CA MET A 54 8.41 -8.20 1.83
C MET A 54 9.82 -7.78 2.26
N SER A 55 10.86 -8.50 1.87
CA SER A 55 12.25 -8.17 2.28
C SER A 55 12.77 -6.85 1.70
N GLU A 56 12.22 -6.43 0.56
CA GLU A 56 12.55 -5.14 -0.09
C GLU A 56 11.54 -4.02 0.22
N SER A 57 10.45 -4.34 0.93
CA SER A 57 9.41 -3.37 1.30
C SER A 57 9.87 -2.45 2.42
N ASP A 58 9.25 -1.26 2.52
CA ASP A 58 9.53 -0.35 3.63
C ASP A 58 9.18 -1.04 4.98
N PRO A 59 10.11 -1.06 5.96
CA PRO A 59 9.87 -1.70 7.25
C PRO A 59 8.68 -1.12 8.00
N THR A 60 8.39 0.17 7.85
CA THR A 60 7.25 0.86 8.46
C THR A 60 5.94 0.46 7.80
N GLU A 61 5.91 0.34 6.47
CA GLU A 61 4.73 -0.18 5.74
C GLU A 61 4.44 -1.63 6.13
N THR A 62 5.48 -2.45 6.23
CA THR A 62 5.38 -3.86 6.62
C THR A 62 4.88 -4.02 8.05
N GLU A 63 5.35 -3.18 8.98
CA GLU A 63 4.86 -3.19 10.36
C GLU A 63 3.42 -2.69 10.46
N ALA A 64 3.05 -1.64 9.72
CA ALA A 64 1.69 -1.13 9.65
C ALA A 64 0.70 -2.19 9.15
N ALA A 65 1.08 -2.95 8.11
CA ALA A 65 0.25 -4.00 7.53
C ALA A 65 -0.14 -5.09 8.55
N LYS A 66 0.72 -5.42 9.53
CA LYS A 66 0.40 -6.38 10.61
C LYS A 66 -0.77 -5.96 11.48
N TRP A 67 -1.07 -4.66 11.52
CA TRP A 67 -2.13 -4.06 12.31
C TRP A 67 -3.34 -3.66 11.47
N ASP A 68 -3.38 -4.10 10.21
CA ASP A 68 -4.39 -3.71 9.22
C ASP A 68 -4.44 -2.18 9.01
N LEU A 69 -3.27 -1.55 9.06
CA LEU A 69 -3.08 -0.12 8.82
C LEU A 69 -2.54 0.09 7.41
N LYS A 70 -3.14 1.02 6.66
CA LYS A 70 -2.64 1.40 5.34
C LYS A 70 -1.73 2.62 5.47
N TYR A 71 -0.44 2.36 5.59
CA TYR A 71 0.61 3.36 5.69
C TYR A 71 1.30 3.54 4.35
N ILE A 72 1.61 4.77 3.98
CA ILE A 72 2.51 5.11 2.87
C ILE A 72 3.45 6.22 3.35
N GLY A 73 4.75 6.01 3.23
CA GLY A 73 5.76 7.00 3.58
C GLY A 73 5.81 8.16 2.59
N LEU A 74 5.93 9.39 3.09
CA LEU A 74 6.14 10.60 2.28
C LEU A 74 7.37 11.38 2.81
N ASP A 75 7.77 12.42 2.09
CA ASP A 75 9.00 13.20 2.37
C ASP A 75 8.78 14.43 3.25
N GLY A 76 7.60 14.57 3.86
CA GLY A 76 7.27 15.69 4.74
C GLY A 76 7.68 15.52 6.19
N ASN A 77 7.18 16.42 7.03
CA ASN A 77 7.49 16.51 8.46
C ASN A 77 6.25 16.61 9.37
N ILE A 78 5.06 16.60 8.79
CA ILE A 78 3.78 16.59 9.51
C ILE A 78 3.17 15.21 9.36
N ALA A 79 3.23 14.41 10.43
CA ALA A 79 2.57 13.12 10.43
C ALA A 79 1.06 13.30 10.52
N CYS A 80 0.29 12.50 9.81
CA CYS A 80 -1.15 12.46 9.96
C CYS A 80 -1.70 11.05 9.96
N PHE A 81 -2.77 10.83 10.72
CA PHE A 81 -3.56 9.61 10.64
C PHE A 81 -5.03 9.95 10.80
N VAL A 82 -5.87 9.19 10.09
CA VAL A 82 -7.31 9.41 10.07
C VAL A 82 -8.07 8.10 9.89
N ASN A 83 -9.39 8.16 10.07
CA ASN A 83 -10.30 7.04 9.81
C ASN A 83 -10.95 7.18 8.42
N GLY A 84 -10.37 6.52 7.43
CA GLY A 84 -10.86 6.43 6.05
C GLY A 84 -9.94 7.07 5.03
N ALA A 85 -9.61 6.32 3.97
CA ALA A 85 -8.69 6.72 2.90
C ALA A 85 -9.05 8.07 2.24
N GLY A 86 -10.33 8.35 2.01
CA GLY A 86 -10.77 9.62 1.42
C GLY A 86 -10.45 10.83 2.32
N LEU A 87 -10.63 10.68 3.64
CA LEU A 87 -10.26 11.71 4.60
C LEU A 87 -8.74 11.83 4.73
N ALA A 88 -8.01 10.73 4.53
CA ALA A 88 -6.55 10.70 4.62
C ALA A 88 -5.93 11.50 3.49
N MET A 89 -6.41 11.28 2.26
CA MET A 89 -6.00 12.08 1.09
C MET A 89 -6.33 13.55 1.30
N ALA A 90 -7.56 13.89 1.69
CA ALA A 90 -7.96 15.27 1.95
C ALA A 90 -7.13 15.95 3.06
N THR A 91 -6.66 15.17 4.04
CA THR A 91 -5.79 15.68 5.12
C THR A 91 -4.37 15.94 4.62
N CYS A 92 -3.82 15.06 3.77
CA CYS A 92 -2.55 15.35 3.09
C CYS A 92 -2.67 16.60 2.22
N ASP A 93 -3.76 16.73 1.46
CA ASP A 93 -4.02 17.87 0.59
C ASP A 93 -4.14 19.18 1.38
N ILE A 94 -4.90 19.20 2.49
CA ILE A 94 -5.04 20.43 3.28
C ILE A 94 -3.73 20.87 3.93
N ILE A 95 -2.88 19.91 4.33
CA ILE A 95 -1.54 20.18 4.86
C ILE A 95 -0.68 20.85 3.79
N ASP A 96 -0.64 20.28 2.59
CA ASP A 96 0.13 20.81 1.46
C ASP A 96 -0.39 22.19 1.01
N LEU A 97 -1.71 22.36 0.91
CA LEU A 97 -2.37 23.62 0.56
C LEU A 97 -2.03 24.77 1.52
N HIS A 98 -1.74 24.47 2.79
CA HIS A 98 -1.35 25.46 3.80
C HIS A 98 0.17 25.57 3.97
N GLY A 99 0.96 25.01 3.05
CA GLY A 99 2.42 25.10 3.02
C GLY A 99 3.13 24.15 3.99
N GLY A 100 2.41 23.21 4.60
CA GLY A 100 2.99 22.09 5.31
C GLY A 100 3.44 20.99 4.34
N LYS A 101 4.13 19.97 4.86
CA LYS A 101 4.47 18.77 4.07
C LYS A 101 4.03 17.53 4.82
N PRO A 102 3.09 16.72 4.29
CA PRO A 102 2.69 15.48 4.94
C PRO A 102 3.87 14.50 4.96
N ALA A 103 4.20 13.96 6.13
CA ALA A 103 5.25 12.97 6.32
C ALA A 103 4.79 11.55 5.93
N ASN A 104 3.49 11.32 5.93
CA ASN A 104 2.91 10.03 5.62
C ASN A 104 1.44 10.17 5.21
N PHE A 105 0.93 9.12 4.58
CA PHE A 105 -0.48 8.79 4.52
C PHE A 105 -0.73 7.62 5.49
N LEU A 106 -1.75 7.72 6.35
CA LEU A 106 -2.12 6.63 7.26
C LEU A 106 -3.64 6.57 7.44
N ASP A 107 -4.22 5.51 6.91
CA ASP A 107 -5.64 5.16 7.11
C ASP A 107 -5.75 4.03 8.15
N LEU A 108 -6.50 4.30 9.21
CA LEU A 108 -6.81 3.33 10.27
C LEU A 108 -8.07 2.48 9.96
N GLY A 109 -8.79 2.78 8.88
CA GLY A 109 -10.05 2.17 8.51
C GLY A 109 -11.26 2.71 9.29
N GLY A 110 -12.46 2.33 8.85
CA GLY A 110 -13.73 2.80 9.45
C GLY A 110 -14.06 2.19 10.81
N GLY A 111 -13.51 1.03 11.13
CA GLY A 111 -13.77 0.27 12.37
C GLY A 111 -12.67 0.40 13.42
N VAL A 112 -12.20 1.62 13.66
CA VAL A 112 -10.97 1.86 14.41
C VAL A 112 -11.03 1.33 15.85
N LYS A 113 -10.02 0.57 16.26
CA LYS A 113 -9.86 0.06 17.63
C LYS A 113 -8.77 0.82 18.37
N GLU A 114 -8.90 0.92 19.70
CA GLU A 114 -7.91 1.56 20.57
C GLU A 114 -6.47 1.04 20.31
N LYS A 115 -6.33 -0.28 20.12
CA LYS A 115 -5.04 -0.90 19.82
C LYS A 115 -4.43 -0.43 18.48
N GLN A 116 -5.25 -0.22 17.46
CA GLN A 116 -4.79 0.28 16.15
C GLN A 116 -4.32 1.73 16.26
N VAL A 117 -5.01 2.55 17.06
CA VAL A 117 -4.59 3.92 17.35
C VAL A 117 -3.25 3.93 18.09
N TYR A 118 -3.07 3.06 19.07
CA TYR A 118 -1.81 2.96 19.81
C TYR A 118 -0.62 2.57 18.91
N GLU A 119 -0.79 1.54 18.07
CA GLU A 119 0.29 1.11 17.16
C GLU A 119 0.55 2.15 16.06
N ALA A 120 -0.48 2.85 15.57
CA ALA A 120 -0.32 3.99 14.67
C ALA A 120 0.55 5.09 15.31
N PHE A 121 0.27 5.49 16.56
CA PHE A 121 1.08 6.46 17.28
C PHE A 121 2.53 6.01 17.44
N LYS A 122 2.73 4.73 17.79
CA LYS A 122 4.06 4.15 17.94
C LYS A 122 4.85 4.17 16.63
N LEU A 123 4.20 3.89 15.49
CA LEU A 123 4.80 3.98 14.16
C LEU A 123 5.21 5.42 13.82
N LEU A 124 4.31 6.38 14.00
CA LEU A 124 4.57 7.79 13.67
C LEU A 124 5.65 8.42 14.55
N THR A 125 5.69 8.03 15.84
CA THR A 125 6.71 8.53 16.78
C THR A 125 8.10 7.96 16.48
N ALA A 126 8.17 6.83 15.77
CA ALA A 126 9.45 6.22 15.37
C ALA A 126 10.10 6.91 14.17
N ASP A 127 9.34 7.68 13.38
CA ASP A 127 9.88 8.39 12.21
C ASP A 127 10.59 9.68 12.65
N PRO A 128 11.93 9.78 12.50
CA PRO A 128 12.69 10.96 12.92
C PRO A 128 12.39 12.21 12.08
N LYS A 129 11.73 12.07 10.92
CA LYS A 129 11.33 13.20 10.06
C LYS A 129 10.15 13.98 10.67
N VAL A 130 9.39 13.36 11.57
CA VAL A 130 8.14 13.91 12.10
C VAL A 130 8.43 14.97 13.16
N GLY A 131 8.14 16.22 12.81
CA GLY A 131 8.24 17.36 13.74
C GLY A 131 6.89 17.74 14.39
N ALA A 132 5.78 17.35 13.78
CA ALA A 132 4.43 17.63 14.28
C ALA A 132 3.47 16.49 13.92
N HIS A 133 2.45 16.28 14.76
CA HIS A 133 1.41 15.28 14.54
C HIS A 133 0.07 15.99 14.34
N PHE A 134 -0.60 15.71 13.22
CA PHE A 134 -1.91 16.24 12.87
C PHE A 134 -2.93 15.09 12.89
N ILE A 135 -3.90 15.17 13.80
CA ILE A 135 -4.86 14.09 14.04
C ILE A 135 -6.23 14.58 13.64
N LEU A 136 -6.86 13.90 12.67
CA LEU A 136 -8.22 14.19 12.24
C LEU A 136 -9.05 12.91 12.35
N GLN A 137 -9.80 12.81 13.45
CA GLN A 137 -10.79 11.75 13.64
C GLN A 137 -12.17 12.37 13.57
N THR A 138 -13.03 11.88 12.67
CA THR A 138 -14.46 12.23 12.77
C THR A 138 -14.98 11.60 14.06
N ALA A 139 -15.50 12.42 14.98
CA ALA A 139 -16.00 11.96 16.26
C ALA A 139 -16.85 10.70 16.11
N LEU A 140 -16.40 9.60 16.72
CA LEU A 140 -17.26 8.48 17.07
C LEU A 140 -18.40 9.08 17.91
N ARG A 141 -19.62 9.04 17.38
CA ARG A 141 -20.81 9.13 18.23
C ARG A 141 -20.98 7.82 18.97
#